data_AF-A0A8R7V8E0-F1
#
_entry.id   AF-A0A8R7V8E0-F1
#
_cell.length_a   1.000
_cell.length_b   1.000
_cell.length_c   1.000
_cell.angle_alpha   90.00
_cell.angle_beta   90.00
_cell.angle_gamma   90.00
#
_symmetry.space_group_name_H-M   'P 1'
#
loop_
_entity.id
_entity.type
_entity.pdbx_description
1 polymer ?
#
loop_
_entity_poly.entity_id
_entity_poly.type
_entity_poly.pdbx_seq_one_letter_code
_entity_poly.pdbx_strand_id
1 'polypeptide(L)'
;MATAYDEDHSISPSQNDDTDDRRSTIPAASADEKPFPFFGLLCYADKVDWLLMALGTVGSAIHGMAFPIGYLLLGKALDAFGTNINNQEAMVHALYKVVPYVWYMAAATFPAGMVEISCWIYSSERQLACMRLEYLRSVLNQEVGAFDTDLTTANIITGVTNHMNVIQDAIGEKVMHFTIILNNNCMISKVLWRSCI
;
A
#
# COMPACT_ATOMS: atom_id res chain seq x y z
N MET A 1 68.60 11.30 29.37
CA MET A 1 68.67 12.00 28.07
C MET A 1 67.38 12.80 27.97
N ALA A 2 67.23 13.98 28.61
CA ALA A 2 67.86 15.28 28.31
C ALA A 2 67.78 15.58 26.79
N THR A 3 67.12 16.62 26.27
CA THR A 3 66.56 17.88 26.81
C THR A 3 65.62 18.54 25.78
N ALA A 4 64.84 19.52 26.24
CA ALA A 4 63.81 20.34 25.59
C ALA A 4 64.29 21.37 24.53
N TYR A 5 63.30 22.00 23.86
CA TYR A 5 63.15 23.36 23.25
C TYR A 5 62.54 23.29 21.83
N ASP A 6 61.25 23.57 21.59
CA ASP A 6 60.49 24.85 21.50
C ASP A 6 60.55 25.49 20.08
N GLU A 7 59.40 25.57 19.39
CA GLU A 7 58.95 26.76 18.66
C GLU A 7 57.50 26.59 18.14
N ASP A 8 56.59 27.38 18.70
CA ASP A 8 55.31 27.77 18.08
C ASP A 8 55.58 28.74 16.92
N HIS A 9 55.00 28.50 15.75
CA HIS A 9 54.67 29.59 14.83
C HIS A 9 53.29 29.36 14.20
N SER A 10 52.37 30.21 14.60
CA SER A 10 51.00 30.34 14.12
C SER A 10 50.96 31.14 12.81
N ILE A 11 50.20 30.68 11.80
CA ILE A 11 49.42 31.47 10.81
C ILE A 11 48.27 30.59 10.27
N SER A 12 47.00 30.95 10.56
CA SER A 12 45.78 30.48 9.85
C SER A 12 45.54 31.35 8.59
N PRO A 13 44.54 31.11 7.69
CA PRO A 13 43.60 29.99 7.49
C PRO A 13 43.47 29.58 5.99
N SER A 14 42.44 28.79 5.67
CA SER A 14 41.84 28.52 4.34
C SER A 14 42.53 27.47 3.45
N GLN A 15 42.03 26.24 3.51
CA GLN A 15 41.78 25.47 2.30
C GLN A 15 40.53 24.63 2.53
N ASN A 16 39.59 24.82 1.60
CA ASN A 16 38.22 24.34 1.66
C ASN A 16 38.19 22.81 1.77
N ASP A 17 37.19 22.36 2.52
CA ASP A 17 36.64 21.01 2.50
C ASP A 17 36.08 20.73 1.11
N ASP A 18 36.94 20.34 0.17
CA ASP A 18 36.53 19.71 -1.07
C ASP A 18 36.36 18.22 -0.77
N THR A 19 35.26 17.91 -0.09
CA THR A 19 34.69 16.56 -0.07
C THR A 19 34.43 16.18 -1.53
N ASP A 20 35.27 15.28 -2.04
CA ASP A 20 35.15 14.65 -3.36
C ASP A 20 33.80 13.92 -3.43
N ASP A 21 32.79 14.68 -3.84
CA ASP A 21 31.45 14.27 -4.22
C ASP A 21 31.51 13.44 -5.51
N ARG A 22 32.31 12.35 -5.50
CA ARG A 22 32.17 11.28 -6.47
C ARG A 22 31.06 10.34 -6.02
N ARG A 23 29.88 10.93 -5.80
CA ARG A 23 28.61 10.23 -5.98
C ARG A 23 28.67 9.68 -7.39
N SER A 24 28.78 8.37 -7.52
CA SER A 24 28.60 7.67 -8.79
C SER A 24 27.27 8.15 -9.36
N THR A 25 27.37 9.06 -10.33
CA THR A 25 26.28 9.55 -11.13
C THR A 25 25.71 8.32 -11.82
N ILE A 26 24.66 7.74 -11.24
CA ILE A 26 23.66 7.02 -12.02
C ILE A 26 23.39 7.97 -13.19
N PRO A 27 23.70 7.59 -14.44
CA PRO A 27 23.53 8.50 -15.56
C PRO A 27 22.12 9.03 -15.45
N ALA A 28 22.02 10.35 -15.26
CA ALA A 28 20.75 11.04 -15.16
C ALA A 28 20.00 10.68 -16.42
N ALA A 29 19.01 9.78 -16.27
CA ALA A 29 18.14 9.37 -17.34
C ALA A 29 17.52 10.67 -17.87
N SER A 30 17.92 11.03 -19.07
CA SER A 30 17.44 12.18 -19.80
C SER A 30 15.92 12.17 -19.76
N ALA A 31 15.35 13.32 -19.41
CA ALA A 31 13.94 13.62 -19.35
C ALA A 31 13.22 13.33 -20.69
N ASP A 32 12.83 12.07 -20.88
CA ASP A 32 11.69 11.62 -21.69
C ASP A 32 11.19 10.30 -21.07
N GLU A 33 10.92 10.33 -19.76
CA GLU A 33 10.27 9.22 -19.07
C GLU A 33 8.80 9.20 -19.47
N LYS A 34 8.48 8.52 -20.59
CA LYS A 34 7.11 8.08 -20.82
C LYS A 34 6.72 7.25 -19.60
N PRO A 35 5.67 7.63 -18.85
CA PRO A 35 5.24 6.85 -17.70
C PRO A 35 4.97 5.45 -18.21
N PHE A 36 5.70 4.47 -17.67
CA PHE A 36 5.44 3.07 -17.99
C PHE A 36 3.97 2.82 -17.68
N PRO A 37 3.18 2.31 -18.64
CA PRO A 37 1.77 2.08 -18.39
C PRO A 37 1.63 1.13 -17.20
N PHE A 38 0.90 1.54 -16.16
CA PHE A 38 0.62 0.69 -14.99
C PHE A 38 0.04 -0.67 -15.40
N PHE A 39 -0.72 -0.70 -16.49
CA PHE A 39 -1.25 -1.91 -17.11
C PHE A 39 -0.19 -2.80 -17.78
N GLY A 40 0.97 -2.24 -18.17
CA GLY A 40 2.13 -2.99 -18.65
C GLY A 40 2.84 -3.74 -17.53
N LEU A 41 2.85 -3.18 -16.31
CA LEU A 41 3.36 -3.84 -15.10
C LEU A 41 2.41 -4.96 -14.64
N LEU A 42 1.11 -4.76 -14.82
CA LEU A 42 0.05 -5.77 -14.60
C LEU A 42 -0.13 -6.73 -15.79
N CYS A 43 0.60 -6.57 -16.90
CA CYS A 43 0.47 -7.44 -18.08
C CYS A 43 1.04 -8.86 -17.81
N TYR A 44 1.87 -8.99 -16.77
CA TYR A 44 2.29 -10.27 -16.22
C TYR A 44 1.28 -10.82 -15.18
N ALA A 45 0.04 -10.32 -15.15
CA ALA A 45 -1.00 -10.89 -14.31
C ALA A 45 -1.57 -12.14 -14.98
N ASP A 46 -1.44 -13.29 -14.31
CA ASP A 46 -2.02 -14.56 -14.75
C ASP A 46 -3.56 -14.46 -14.80
N LYS A 47 -4.22 -15.39 -15.51
CA LYS A 47 -5.69 -15.55 -15.44
C LYS A 47 -6.22 -15.71 -14.00
N VAL A 48 -5.37 -16.26 -13.13
CA VAL A 48 -5.61 -16.41 -11.69
C VAL A 48 -5.64 -15.05 -10.99
N ASP A 49 -4.71 -14.16 -11.31
CA ASP A 49 -4.65 -12.83 -10.70
C ASP A 49 -5.89 -12.02 -11.06
N TRP A 50 -6.37 -12.11 -12.31
CA TRP A 50 -7.62 -11.47 -12.73
C TRP A 50 -8.85 -12.00 -11.99
N LEU A 51 -8.94 -13.32 -11.77
CA LEU A 51 -10.02 -13.93 -10.99
C LEU A 51 -9.96 -13.51 -9.52
N LEU A 52 -8.75 -13.42 -8.97
CA LEU A 52 -8.51 -12.90 -7.64
C LEU A 52 -8.97 -11.43 -7.56
N MET A 53 -8.51 -10.56 -8.46
CA MET A 53 -8.92 -9.14 -8.50
C MET A 53 -10.45 -9.00 -8.54
N ALA A 54 -11.12 -9.82 -9.35
CA ALA A 54 -12.58 -9.84 -9.41
C ALA A 54 -13.20 -10.24 -8.07
N LEU A 55 -12.70 -11.29 -7.42
CA LEU A 55 -13.16 -11.74 -6.10
C LEU A 55 -12.93 -10.66 -5.02
N GLY A 56 -11.76 -10.04 -5.02
CA GLY A 56 -11.39 -8.96 -4.11
C GLY A 56 -12.27 -7.72 -4.29
N THR A 57 -12.61 -7.35 -5.52
CA THR A 57 -13.52 -6.22 -5.78
C THR A 57 -14.95 -6.48 -5.27
N VAL A 58 -15.43 -7.72 -5.34
CA VAL A 58 -16.74 -8.10 -4.77
C VAL A 58 -16.69 -8.04 -3.23
N GLY A 59 -15.61 -8.56 -2.62
CA GLY A 59 -15.39 -8.45 -1.17
C GLY A 59 -15.33 -7.00 -0.69
N SER A 60 -14.62 -6.16 -1.43
CA SER A 60 -14.48 -4.72 -1.20
C SER A 60 -15.81 -3.97 -1.22
N ALA A 61 -16.71 -4.33 -2.15
CA ALA A 61 -18.03 -3.72 -2.22
C ALA A 61 -18.88 -4.02 -0.97
N ILE A 62 -18.83 -5.26 -0.47
CA ILE A 62 -19.55 -5.67 0.74
C ILE A 62 -18.94 -4.99 1.97
N HIS A 63 -17.61 -5.01 2.09
CA HIS A 63 -16.91 -4.39 3.20
C HIS A 63 -17.10 -2.86 3.24
N GLY A 64 -17.02 -2.19 2.10
CA GLY A 64 -17.25 -0.74 1.98
C GLY A 64 -18.69 -0.32 2.32
N MET A 65 -19.68 -1.20 2.14
CA MET A 65 -21.08 -0.96 2.49
C MET A 65 -21.35 -1.10 4.01
N ALA A 66 -20.50 -1.82 4.73
CA ALA A 66 -20.67 -2.03 6.16
C ALA A 66 -20.63 -0.70 6.95
N PHE A 67 -19.85 0.30 6.50
CA PHE A 67 -19.78 1.61 7.15
C PHE A 67 -21.10 2.39 7.05
N PRO A 68 -21.68 2.69 5.86
CA PRO A 68 -22.99 3.34 5.76
C PRO A 68 -24.11 2.60 6.49
N ILE A 69 -24.17 1.27 6.37
CA ILE A 69 -25.19 0.46 7.05
C ILE A 69 -25.00 0.53 8.57
N GLY A 70 -23.76 0.46 9.05
CA GLY A 70 -23.42 0.60 10.46
C GLY A 70 -23.89 1.94 11.03
N TYR A 71 -23.68 3.05 10.31
CA TYR A 71 -24.19 4.37 10.70
C TYR A 71 -25.73 4.42 10.73
N LEU A 72 -26.41 3.77 9.79
CA LEU A 72 -27.87 3.71 9.77
C LEU A 72 -28.41 2.92 10.97
N LEU A 73 -27.82 1.77 11.28
CA LEU A 73 -28.20 0.97 12.45
C LEU A 73 -27.94 1.73 13.76
N LEU A 74 -26.82 2.43 13.85
CA LEU A 74 -26.52 3.32 14.98
C LEU A 74 -27.56 4.43 15.09
N GLY A 75 -27.95 5.06 13.98
CA GLY A 75 -29.01 6.07 13.97
C GLY A 75 -30.34 5.52 14.47
N LYS A 76 -30.74 4.32 14.05
CA LYS A 76 -31.94 3.63 14.54
C LYS A 76 -31.87 3.29 16.03
N ALA A 77 -30.69 2.91 16.52
CA ALA A 77 -30.48 2.67 17.93
C ALA A 77 -30.60 3.97 18.74
N LEU A 78 -29.93 5.04 18.30
CA LEU A 78 -29.99 6.37 18.94
C LEU A 78 -31.41 6.95 18.94
N ASP A 79 -32.16 6.79 17.85
CA ASP A 79 -33.56 7.20 17.75
C ASP A 79 -34.42 6.45 18.77
N ALA A 80 -34.25 5.12 18.90
CA ALA A 80 -34.95 4.31 19.89
C ALA A 80 -34.63 4.73 21.34
N PHE A 81 -33.40 5.14 21.63
CA PHE A 81 -33.00 5.71 22.92
C PHE A 81 -33.67 7.08 23.15
N GLY A 82 -33.70 7.94 22.14
CA GLY A 82 -34.25 9.30 22.24
C GLY A 82 -35.78 9.34 22.39
N THR A 83 -36.51 8.47 21.70
CA THR A 83 -37.98 8.48 21.74
C THR A 83 -38.57 7.77 22.97
N ASN A 84 -37.81 6.87 23.61
CA ASN A 84 -38.31 6.02 24.71
C ASN A 84 -37.68 6.35 26.08
N ILE A 85 -37.25 7.60 26.30
CA ILE A 85 -36.59 8.05 27.55
C ILE A 85 -37.41 7.72 28.81
N ASN A 86 -38.74 7.75 28.73
CA ASN A 86 -39.61 7.43 29.87
C ASN A 86 -40.03 5.95 29.96
N ASN A 87 -39.76 5.13 28.94
CA ASN A 87 -40.24 3.74 28.85
C ASN A 87 -39.10 2.77 28.52
N GLN A 88 -38.43 2.28 29.56
CA GLN A 88 -37.30 1.34 29.47
C GLN A 88 -37.64 0.07 28.67
N GLU A 89 -38.85 -0.48 28.83
CA GLU A 89 -39.24 -1.73 28.16
C GLU A 89 -39.36 -1.58 26.65
N ALA A 90 -39.90 -0.45 26.18
CA ALA A 90 -40.04 -0.14 24.76
C ALA A 90 -38.67 0.05 24.08
N MET A 91 -37.72 0.66 24.79
CA MET A 91 -36.34 0.82 24.35
C MET A 91 -35.64 -0.54 24.17
N VAL A 92 -35.73 -1.42 25.17
CA VAL A 92 -35.09 -2.76 25.12
C VAL A 92 -35.68 -3.60 23.98
N HIS A 93 -37.00 -3.54 23.78
CA HIS A 93 -37.66 -4.24 22.68
C HIS A 93 -37.20 -3.74 21.30
N ALA A 94 -37.05 -2.43 21.11
CA ALA A 94 -36.53 -1.86 19.87
C ALA A 94 -35.08 -2.31 19.61
N LEU A 95 -34.25 -2.31 20.66
CA LEU A 95 -32.85 -2.71 20.56
C LEU A 95 -32.69 -4.20 20.26
N TYR A 96 -33.50 -5.06 20.87
CA TYR A 96 -33.49 -6.51 20.63
C TYR A 96 -33.77 -6.85 19.15
N LYS A 97 -34.52 -6.00 18.45
CA LYS A 97 -34.76 -6.14 17.01
C LYS A 97 -33.55 -5.75 16.16
N VAL A 98 -32.70 -4.83 16.63
CA VAL A 98 -31.51 -4.34 15.90
C VAL A 98 -30.29 -5.24 16.10
N VAL A 99 -30.11 -5.79 17.30
CA VAL A 99 -28.99 -6.68 17.67
C VAL A 99 -28.74 -7.83 16.66
N PRO A 100 -29.74 -8.62 16.22
CA PRO A 100 -29.48 -9.71 15.27
C PRO A 100 -28.99 -9.20 13.91
N TYR A 101 -29.46 -8.04 13.43
CA TYR A 101 -28.99 -7.46 12.17
C TYR A 101 -27.51 -7.07 12.24
N VAL A 102 -27.05 -6.54 13.38
CA VAL A 102 -25.63 -6.22 13.59
C VAL A 102 -24.78 -7.50 13.54
N TRP A 103 -25.24 -8.58 14.15
CA TRP A 103 -24.56 -9.88 14.10
C TRP A 103 -24.49 -10.46 12.69
N TYR A 104 -25.58 -10.43 11.92
CA TYR A 104 -25.58 -10.88 10.53
C TYR A 104 -24.63 -10.06 9.66
N MET A 105 -24.60 -8.73 9.84
CA MET A 105 -23.67 -7.84 9.13
C MET A 105 -22.21 -8.14 9.49
N ALA A 106 -21.90 -8.34 10.76
CA ALA A 106 -20.55 -8.68 11.23
C ALA A 106 -20.10 -10.03 10.65
N ALA A 107 -20.97 -11.04 10.70
CA ALA A 107 -20.69 -12.37 10.15
C ALA A 107 -20.49 -12.36 8.62
N ALA A 108 -21.13 -11.45 7.89
CA ALA A 108 -20.94 -11.30 6.45
C ALA A 108 -19.68 -10.48 6.10
N THR A 109 -19.42 -9.40 6.84
CA THR A 109 -18.32 -8.46 6.54
C THR A 109 -16.95 -9.01 6.89
N PHE A 110 -16.87 -9.82 7.95
CA PHE A 110 -15.61 -10.42 8.40
C PHE A 110 -14.94 -11.32 7.34
N PRO A 111 -15.61 -12.35 6.77
CA PRO A 111 -15.01 -13.16 5.72
C PRO A 111 -14.79 -12.37 4.44
N ALA A 112 -15.66 -11.40 4.11
CA ALA A 112 -15.49 -10.55 2.93
C ALA A 112 -14.20 -9.71 3.01
N GLY A 113 -13.91 -9.11 4.17
CA GLY A 113 -12.68 -8.35 4.39
C GLY A 113 -11.43 -9.23 4.39
N MET A 114 -11.51 -10.45 4.93
CA MET A 114 -10.40 -11.41 4.86
C MET A 114 -10.08 -11.80 3.43
N VAL A 115 -11.10 -12.15 2.63
CA VAL A 115 -10.94 -12.49 1.22
C VAL A 115 -10.38 -11.32 0.42
N GLU A 116 -10.86 -10.10 0.68
CA GLU A 116 -10.36 -8.88 0.05
C GLU A 116 -8.85 -8.70 0.32
N ILE A 117 -8.44 -8.61 1.60
CA ILE A 117 -7.04 -8.37 1.98
C ILE A 117 -6.14 -9.50 1.45
N SER A 118 -6.51 -10.76 1.68
CA SER A 118 -5.70 -11.90 1.26
C SER A 118 -5.53 -11.96 -0.26
N CYS A 119 -6.56 -11.62 -1.02
CA CYS A 119 -6.50 -11.58 -2.47
C CYS A 119 -5.50 -10.53 -2.98
N TRP A 120 -5.57 -9.31 -2.44
CA TRP A 120 -4.69 -8.21 -2.86
C TRP A 120 -3.22 -8.46 -2.50
N ILE A 121 -2.96 -8.96 -1.29
CA ILE A 121 -1.60 -9.31 -0.84
C ILE A 121 -1.04 -10.48 -1.66
N TYR A 122 -1.84 -11.52 -1.88
CA TYR A 122 -1.38 -12.68 -2.65
C TYR A 122 -1.05 -12.30 -4.11
N SER A 123 -1.88 -11.46 -4.73
CA SER A 123 -1.60 -10.96 -6.09
C SER A 123 -0.31 -10.12 -6.14
N SER A 124 -0.03 -9.29 -5.13
CA SER A 124 1.18 -8.45 -5.12
C SER A 124 2.45 -9.30 -4.90
N GLU A 125 2.37 -10.33 -4.05
CA GLU A 125 3.46 -11.27 -3.83
C GLU A 125 3.84 -12.05 -5.09
N ARG A 126 2.85 -12.52 -5.86
CA ARG A 126 3.11 -13.23 -7.14
C ARG A 126 3.83 -12.33 -8.14
N GLN A 127 3.42 -11.08 -8.26
CA GLN A 127 4.06 -10.12 -9.17
C GLN A 127 5.50 -9.82 -8.74
N LEU A 128 5.74 -9.64 -7.44
CA LEU A 128 7.07 -9.47 -6.87
C LEU A 128 7.98 -10.68 -7.13
N ALA A 129 7.46 -11.90 -6.91
CA ALA A 129 8.21 -13.13 -7.13
C ALA A 129 8.69 -13.26 -8.58
N CYS A 130 7.84 -12.90 -9.54
CA CYS A 130 8.24 -12.86 -10.94
C CYS A 130 9.32 -11.81 -11.22
N MET A 131 9.14 -10.58 -10.72
CA MET A 131 10.16 -9.52 -10.90
C MET A 131 11.52 -9.94 -10.34
N ARG A 132 11.54 -10.58 -9.18
CA ARG A 132 12.76 -11.11 -8.56
C ARG A 132 13.39 -12.25 -9.36
N LEU A 133 12.59 -13.13 -9.96
CA LEU A 133 13.08 -14.24 -10.78
C LEU A 133 13.74 -13.73 -12.07
N GLU A 134 13.06 -12.83 -12.79
CA GLU A 134 13.60 -12.28 -14.04
C GLU A 134 14.83 -11.41 -13.79
N TYR A 135 14.84 -10.68 -12.67
CA TYR A 135 16.00 -9.94 -12.21
C TYR A 135 17.18 -10.88 -11.92
N LEU A 136 16.98 -11.94 -11.14
CA LEU A 136 18.03 -12.91 -10.83
C LEU A 136 18.57 -13.60 -12.10
N ARG A 137 17.67 -13.94 -13.03
CA ARG A 137 18.05 -14.50 -14.34
C ARG A 137 18.92 -13.54 -15.14
N SER A 138 18.62 -12.26 -15.12
CA SER A 138 19.40 -11.23 -15.83
C SER A 138 20.78 -11.03 -15.19
N VAL A 139 20.84 -11.00 -13.85
CA VAL A 139 22.10 -10.90 -13.09
C VAL A 139 23.01 -12.11 -13.35
N LEU A 140 22.46 -13.33 -13.37
CA LEU A 140 23.24 -14.55 -13.62
C LEU A 140 23.80 -14.66 -15.05
N ASN A 141 23.20 -13.97 -16.02
CA ASN A 141 23.67 -13.94 -17.40
C ASN A 141 24.70 -12.82 -17.67
N GLN A 142 25.08 -12.04 -16.65
CA GLN A 142 26.00 -10.93 -16.79
C GLN A 142 27.47 -11.40 -16.77
N GLU A 143 28.33 -10.74 -17.54
CA GLU A 143 29.74 -11.11 -17.72
C GLU A 143 30.55 -10.95 -16.41
N VAL A 144 31.53 -11.83 -16.17
CA VAL A 144 32.37 -11.86 -14.94
C VAL A 144 33.07 -10.52 -14.68
N GLY A 145 33.42 -9.76 -15.72
CA GLY A 145 34.05 -8.44 -15.60
C GLY A 145 33.14 -7.36 -14.96
N ALA A 146 31.82 -7.53 -14.96
CA ALA A 146 30.89 -6.63 -14.29
C ALA A 146 30.72 -6.94 -12.79
N PHE A 147 31.09 -8.14 -12.36
CA PHE A 147 31.03 -8.53 -10.96
C PHE A 147 32.20 -7.96 -10.15
N ASP A 148 33.39 -7.82 -10.75
CA ASP A 148 34.65 -7.39 -10.09
C ASP A 148 34.64 -5.93 -9.56
N THR A 149 33.56 -5.18 -9.80
CA THR A 149 33.29 -3.86 -9.16
C THR A 149 32.43 -4.04 -7.88
N ASP A 150 32.87 -4.96 -7.02
CA ASP A 150 32.12 -5.63 -5.94
C ASP A 150 31.40 -4.72 -4.93
N LEU A 151 31.91 -3.51 -4.65
CA LEU A 151 31.30 -2.61 -3.66
C LEU A 151 30.09 -1.85 -4.20
N THR A 152 30.01 -1.61 -5.51
CA THR A 152 28.88 -0.93 -6.15
C THR A 152 27.76 -1.91 -6.50
N THR A 153 28.09 -3.14 -6.90
CA THR A 153 27.11 -4.14 -7.36
C THR A 153 26.16 -4.58 -6.23
N ALA A 154 26.66 -4.78 -5.00
CA ALA A 154 25.83 -5.11 -3.85
C ALA A 154 24.85 -3.99 -3.47
N ASN A 155 25.30 -2.73 -3.52
CA ASN A 155 24.46 -1.56 -3.27
C ASN A 155 23.39 -1.37 -4.37
N ILE A 156 23.71 -1.72 -5.62
CA ILE A 156 22.76 -1.67 -6.73
C ILE A 156 21.69 -2.77 -6.57
N ILE A 157 22.07 -4.01 -6.24
CA ILE A 157 21.14 -5.13 -6.07
C ILE A 157 20.14 -4.85 -4.94
N THR A 158 20.65 -4.35 -3.80
CA THR A 158 19.80 -3.97 -2.66
C THR A 158 18.90 -2.79 -2.99
N GLY A 159 19.40 -1.80 -3.73
CA GLY A 159 18.60 -0.68 -4.25
C GLY A 159 17.43 -1.15 -5.13
N VAL A 160 17.71 -1.99 -6.14
CA VAL A 160 16.68 -2.54 -7.05
C VAL A 160 15.65 -3.36 -6.29
N THR A 161 16.08 -4.20 -5.35
CA THR A 161 15.17 -5.01 -4.51
C THR A 161 14.26 -4.11 -3.65
N ASN A 162 14.80 -3.02 -3.09
CA ASN A 162 13.99 -2.05 -2.34
C ASN A 162 12.95 -1.37 -3.24
N HIS A 163 13.31 -0.98 -4.46
CA HIS A 163 12.34 -0.42 -5.41
C HIS A 163 11.22 -1.42 -5.75
N MET A 164 11.54 -2.70 -5.93
CA MET A 164 10.54 -3.76 -6.16
C MET A 164 9.60 -3.92 -4.95
N ASN A 165 10.11 -3.82 -3.73
CA ASN A 165 9.28 -3.90 -2.52
C ASN A 165 8.33 -2.69 -2.40
N VAL A 166 8.79 -1.48 -2.74
CA VAL A 166 7.93 -0.28 -2.77
C VAL A 166 6.82 -0.43 -3.81
N ILE A 167 7.12 -1.01 -4.97
CA ILE A 167 6.13 -1.31 -6.01
C ILE A 167 5.11 -2.36 -5.49
N GLN A 168 5.57 -3.41 -4.82
CA GLN A 168 4.70 -4.41 -4.22
C GLN A 168 3.75 -3.79 -3.19
N ASP A 169 4.26 -2.94 -2.31
CA ASP A 169 3.46 -2.22 -1.31
C ASP A 169 2.42 -1.31 -1.99
N ALA A 170 2.83 -0.59 -3.04
CA ALA A 170 1.93 0.22 -3.84
C ALA A 170 0.78 -0.61 -4.44
N ILE A 171 1.07 -1.80 -4.95
CA ILE A 171 0.06 -2.68 -5.57
C ILE A 171 -0.83 -3.34 -4.50
N GLY A 172 -0.24 -3.86 -3.42
CA GLY A 172 -0.96 -4.58 -2.38
C GLY A 172 -1.85 -3.67 -1.53
N GLU A 173 -1.32 -2.54 -1.06
CA GLU A 173 -2.04 -1.67 -0.12
C GLU A 173 -2.74 -0.49 -0.80
N LYS A 174 -2.06 0.22 -1.71
CA LYS A 174 -2.63 1.46 -2.29
C LYS A 174 -3.74 1.16 -3.28
N VAL A 175 -3.57 0.13 -4.13
CA VAL A 175 -4.62 -0.25 -5.10
C VAL A 175 -5.84 -0.85 -4.39
N MET A 176 -5.63 -1.60 -3.31
CA MET A 176 -6.71 -2.06 -2.44
C MET A 176 -7.52 -0.88 -1.89
N HIS A 177 -6.87 0.10 -1.26
CA HIS A 177 -7.53 1.31 -0.74
C HIS A 177 -8.27 2.08 -1.83
N PHE A 178 -7.65 2.25 -2.99
CA PHE A 178 -8.26 2.93 -4.12
C PHE A 178 -9.53 2.21 -4.60
N THR A 179 -9.52 0.89 -4.64
CA THR A 179 -10.67 0.07 -5.02
C THR A 179 -11.83 0.23 -4.03
N ILE A 180 -11.56 0.23 -2.72
CA ILE A 180 -12.57 0.49 -1.68
C ILE A 180 -13.19 1.88 -1.88
N ILE A 181 -12.34 2.90 -2.03
CA ILE A 181 -12.77 4.30 -2.15
C ILE A 181 -13.62 4.52 -3.40
N LEU A 182 -13.20 3.96 -4.55
CA LEU A 182 -13.97 4.05 -5.80
C LEU A 182 -15.35 3.41 -5.67
N ASN A 183 -15.42 2.19 -5.12
CA ASN A 183 -16.69 1.50 -4.92
C ASN A 183 -17.61 2.27 -3.99
N ASN A 184 -17.08 2.80 -2.88
CA ASN A 184 -17.84 3.57 -1.91
C ASN A 184 -18.38 4.89 -2.51
N ASN A 185 -17.53 5.68 -3.20
CA ASN A 185 -17.94 6.93 -3.84
C ASN A 185 -18.95 6.72 -4.97
N CYS A 186 -18.75 5.70 -5.82
CA CYS A 186 -19.69 5.36 -6.90
C CYS A 186 -21.06 4.98 -6.34
N MET A 187 -21.09 4.21 -5.25
CA MET A 187 -22.34 3.80 -4.62
C MET A 187 -23.04 4.95 -3.91
N ILE A 188 -22.32 5.78 -3.15
CA ILE A 188 -22.87 6.98 -2.51
C ILE A 188 -23.44 7.93 -3.56
N SER A 189 -22.73 8.17 -4.66
CA SER A 189 -23.21 8.98 -5.78
C SER A 189 -24.49 8.40 -6.38
N LYS A 190 -24.56 7.08 -6.61
CA LYS A 190 -25.78 6.41 -7.10
C LYS A 190 -26.95 6.48 -6.12
N VAL A 191 -26.70 6.30 -4.82
CA VAL A 191 -27.73 6.38 -3.77
C VAL A 191 -28.24 7.82 -3.62
N LEU A 192 -27.34 8.81 -3.61
CA LEU A 192 -27.70 10.23 -3.61
C LEU A 192 -28.50 10.60 -4.85
N TRP A 193 -28.08 10.14 -6.03
CA TRP A 193 -28.80 10.40 -7.29
C TRP A 193 -30.20 9.77 -7.29
N ARG A 194 -30.33 8.54 -6.76
CA ARG A 194 -31.63 7.83 -6.62
C ARG A 194 -32.56 8.51 -5.61
N SER A 195 -32.03 9.15 -4.57
CA SER A 195 -32.82 9.88 -3.56
C SER A 195 -33.14 11.32 -3.97
N CYS A 196 -32.45 11.87 -4.96
CA CYS A 196 -32.64 13.25 -5.44
C CYS A 196 -33.61 13.33 -6.65
N ILE A 197 -34.08 12.18 -7.16
CA ILE A 197 -35.05 12.06 -8.26
C ILE A 197 -36.37 11.48 -7.74
#